data_AF-G0LHU7-F1
#
_entry.id   AF-G0LHU7-F1
#
_cell.length_a   1.000
_cell.length_b   1.000
_cell.length_c   1.000
_cell.angle_alpha   90.00
_cell.angle_beta   90.00
_cell.angle_gamma   90.00
#
_symmetry.space_group_name_H-M   'P 1'
#
loop_
_entity.id
_entity.type
_entity.pdbx_description
1 polymer ?
#
loop_
_entity_poly.entity_id
_entity_poly.type
_entity_poly.pdbx_seq_one_letter_code
_entity_poly.pdbx_strand_id
1 'polypeptide(L)'
;MEKFRPPQNRLGIFKQLSDVPTARRLCQFEGRYQNTSTWESYRATTELSDRMSEDWELFLRRWRKHMSEQGRHCILAQPTDVEVWSGKLLSRFSRDRTYQHWYVIEGLYEWLKWHVNHPHTYNPFHMAASVAGSSAHEVWIQKQERNNA
;
A
#
# COMPACT_ATOMS: atom_id res chain seq x y z
N MET A 1 17.67 -22.29 -5.90
CA MET A 1 17.41 -21.46 -4.70
C MET A 1 16.94 -20.10 -5.18
N GLU A 2 15.63 -19.93 -5.26
CA GLU A 2 15.04 -18.64 -5.66
C GLU A 2 15.17 -17.66 -4.49
N LYS A 3 15.77 -16.49 -4.77
CA LYS A 3 16.20 -15.54 -3.75
C LYS A 3 14.97 -14.93 -3.06
N PHE A 4 14.79 -15.21 -1.76
CA PHE A 4 13.98 -14.39 -0.88
C PHE A 4 14.31 -12.92 -1.15
N ARG A 5 13.35 -12.13 -1.66
CA ARG A 5 13.57 -10.71 -1.91
C ARG A 5 13.15 -9.94 -0.66
N PRO A 6 14.11 -9.51 0.18
CA PRO A 6 13.78 -8.69 1.33
C PRO A 6 12.97 -7.46 0.89
N PRO A 7 11.96 -7.03 1.67
CA PRO A 7 11.17 -5.83 1.35
C PRO A 7 12.07 -4.60 1.10
N GLN A 8 13.26 -4.58 1.71
CA GLN A 8 14.30 -3.58 1.52
C GLN A 8 14.76 -3.42 0.06
N ASN A 9 14.69 -4.48 -0.76
CA ASN A 9 15.03 -4.42 -2.19
C ASN A 9 13.98 -3.67 -3.02
N ARG A 10 12.78 -3.47 -2.47
CA ARG A 10 11.67 -2.71 -3.08
C ARG A 10 11.57 -1.30 -2.53
N LEU A 11 12.38 -0.97 -1.51
CA LEU A 11 12.58 0.39 -1.07
C LEU A 11 13.46 1.11 -2.11
N GLY A 12 12.97 2.24 -2.61
CA GLY A 12 13.74 3.14 -3.47
C GLY A 12 14.87 3.81 -2.69
N ILE A 13 15.10 5.09 -2.95
CA ILE A 13 16.16 5.88 -2.29
C ILE A 13 15.91 5.98 -0.77
N PHE A 14 14.66 6.19 -0.37
CA PHE A 14 14.29 6.36 1.03
C PHE A 14 13.94 5.01 1.67
N LYS A 15 14.60 4.67 2.78
CA LYS A 15 14.39 3.41 3.48
C LYS A 15 13.41 3.55 4.63
N GLN A 16 13.40 4.72 5.26
CA GLN A 16 12.50 5.09 6.35
C GLN A 16 11.84 6.44 6.06
N LEU A 17 10.72 6.74 6.75
CA LEU A 17 10.04 8.02 6.56
C LEU A 17 10.91 9.22 7.00
N SER A 18 11.77 9.03 8.00
CA SER A 18 12.75 10.03 8.46
C SER A 18 13.72 10.45 7.35
N ASP A 19 14.04 9.55 6.41
CA ASP A 19 14.98 9.79 5.31
C ASP A 19 14.34 10.65 4.21
N VAL A 20 13.00 10.74 4.18
CA VAL A 20 12.26 11.50 3.17
C VAL A 20 12.31 12.99 3.52
N PRO A 21 12.89 13.85 2.65
CA PRO A 21 12.85 15.29 2.83
C PRO A 21 11.42 15.78 3.04
N THR A 22 11.20 16.71 3.97
CA THR A 22 9.86 17.19 4.34
C THR A 22 9.02 17.58 3.12
N ALA A 23 9.61 18.29 2.16
CA ALA A 23 8.96 18.73 0.92
C ALA A 23 8.50 17.58 -0.01
N ARG A 24 9.00 16.36 0.19
CA ARG A 24 8.66 15.15 -0.58
C ARG A 24 7.76 14.18 0.21
N ARG A 25 7.42 14.49 1.46
CA ARG A 25 6.51 13.67 2.26
C ARG A 25 5.09 13.79 1.71
N LEU A 26 4.36 12.67 1.69
CA LEU A 26 3.04 12.61 1.06
C LEU A 26 2.03 13.61 1.66
N CYS A 27 2.14 13.92 2.95
CA CYS A 27 1.27 14.90 3.61
C CYS A 27 1.31 16.30 2.96
N GLN A 28 2.41 16.66 2.28
CA GLN A 28 2.52 17.95 1.58
C GLN A 28 1.58 18.07 0.37
N PHE A 29 1.03 16.95 -0.12
CA PHE A 29 0.25 16.91 -1.34
C PHE A 29 -1.26 16.77 -1.09
N GLU A 30 -1.74 17.01 0.14
CA GLU A 30 -3.15 16.87 0.50
C GLU A 30 -4.08 17.65 -0.42
N GLY A 31 -3.78 18.92 -0.71
CA GLY A 31 -4.58 19.76 -1.61
C GLY A 31 -4.69 19.21 -3.04
N ARG A 32 -3.74 18.39 -3.50
CA ARG A 32 -3.77 17.80 -4.86
C ARG A 32 -4.83 16.71 -5.01
N TYR A 33 -5.26 16.11 -3.91
CA TYR A 33 -6.07 14.89 -3.95
C TYR A 33 -7.50 15.05 -3.43
N GLN A 34 -7.90 16.26 -3.07
CA GLN A 34 -9.26 16.54 -2.58
C GLN A 34 -10.34 16.28 -3.65
N ASN A 35 -10.01 16.35 -4.94
CA ASN A 35 -10.99 16.27 -6.04
C ASN A 35 -10.62 15.30 -7.18
N THR A 36 -9.63 14.42 -6.99
CA THR A 36 -9.16 13.52 -8.07
C THR A 36 -9.59 12.09 -7.77
N SER A 37 -10.28 11.43 -8.73
CA SER A 37 -10.54 10.00 -8.65
C SER A 37 -9.31 9.18 -9.07
N THR A 38 -8.24 9.32 -8.29
CA THR A 38 -6.96 8.60 -8.48
C THR A 38 -7.15 7.08 -8.55
N TRP A 39 -8.17 6.57 -7.85
CA TRP A 39 -8.53 5.16 -7.89
C TRP A 39 -9.05 4.72 -9.25
N GLU A 40 -9.92 5.50 -9.89
CA GLU A 40 -10.44 5.16 -11.22
C GLU A 40 -9.32 5.09 -12.25
N SER A 41 -8.37 6.03 -12.20
CA SER A 41 -7.19 6.01 -13.06
C SER A 41 -6.34 4.76 -12.83
N TYR A 42 -6.12 4.36 -11.58
CA TYR A 42 -5.42 3.12 -11.27
C TYR A 42 -6.17 1.89 -11.75
N ARG A 43 -7.47 1.78 -11.47
CA ARG A 43 -8.33 0.67 -11.88
C ARG A 43 -8.34 0.52 -13.40
N ALA A 44 -8.34 1.62 -14.15
CA ALA A 44 -8.31 1.60 -15.61
C ALA A 44 -7.04 0.98 -16.22
N THR A 45 -5.98 0.75 -15.42
CA THR A 45 -4.75 0.09 -15.89
C THR A 45 -4.82 -1.43 -15.96
N THR A 46 -5.92 -2.05 -15.51
CA THR A 46 -6.06 -3.50 -15.47
C THR A 46 -7.48 -3.91 -15.89
N GLU A 47 -7.58 -4.89 -16.78
CA GLU A 47 -8.85 -5.54 -17.08
C GLU A 47 -9.19 -6.52 -15.96
N LEU A 48 -10.32 -6.29 -15.28
CA LEU A 48 -10.80 -7.10 -14.18
C LEU A 48 -12.15 -7.69 -14.56
N SER A 49 -12.40 -8.94 -14.13
CA SER A 49 -13.77 -9.46 -14.13
C SER A 49 -14.63 -8.66 -13.15
N ASP A 50 -15.95 -8.66 -13.35
CA ASP A 50 -16.90 -7.93 -12.48
C ASP A 50 -16.69 -8.27 -11.01
N ARG A 51 -16.56 -9.57 -10.71
CA ARG A 51 -16.29 -10.06 -9.34
C ARG A 51 -14.99 -9.50 -8.76
N MET A 52 -13.93 -9.42 -9.56
CA MET A 52 -12.66 -8.85 -9.11
C MET A 52 -12.78 -7.33 -8.90
N SER A 53 -13.51 -6.64 -9.76
CA SER A 53 -13.79 -5.20 -9.62
C SER A 53 -14.51 -4.91 -8.30
N GLU A 54 -15.55 -5.68 -7.98
CA GLU A 54 -16.29 -5.57 -6.72
C GLU A 54 -15.40 -5.80 -5.49
N ASP A 55 -14.54 -6.82 -5.54
CA ASP A 55 -13.59 -7.11 -4.46
C ASP A 55 -12.57 -5.97 -4.28
N TRP A 56 -12.04 -5.43 -5.36
CA TRP A 56 -11.10 -4.30 -5.31
C TRP A 56 -11.75 -3.04 -4.72
N GLU A 57 -13.00 -2.74 -5.10
CA GLU A 57 -13.77 -1.64 -4.51
C GLU A 57 -14.03 -1.84 -3.02
N LEU A 58 -14.33 -3.07 -2.60
CA LEU A 58 -14.47 -3.42 -1.18
C LEU A 58 -13.16 -3.19 -0.41
N PHE A 59 -12.02 -3.60 -0.98
CA PHE A 59 -10.71 -3.41 -0.36
C PHE A 59 -10.36 -1.93 -0.22
N LEU A 60 -10.57 -1.15 -1.29
CA LEU A 60 -10.38 0.29 -1.25
C LEU A 60 -11.30 0.95 -0.23
N ARG A 61 -12.58 0.57 -0.16
CA ARG A 61 -13.53 1.14 0.81
C ARG A 61 -13.06 0.91 2.24
N ARG A 62 -12.56 -0.29 2.55
CA ARG A 62 -11.98 -0.61 3.86
C ARG A 62 -10.73 0.21 4.15
N TRP A 63 -9.86 0.38 3.17
CA TRP A 63 -8.67 1.20 3.30
C TRP A 63 -9.00 2.69 3.51
N ARG A 64 -9.91 3.25 2.71
CA ARG A 64 -10.42 4.62 2.88
C ARG A 64 -10.99 4.85 4.27
N LYS A 65 -11.80 3.90 4.78
CA LYS A 65 -12.34 3.98 6.13
C LYS A 65 -11.22 4.01 7.17
N HIS A 66 -10.28 3.08 7.10
CA HIS A 66 -9.14 3.04 8.03
C HIS A 66 -8.34 4.36 8.01
N MET A 67 -8.05 4.88 6.81
CA MET A 67 -7.30 6.12 6.65
C MET A 67 -8.05 7.36 7.15
N SER A 68 -9.38 7.39 6.96
CA SER A 68 -10.23 8.44 7.51
C SER A 68 -10.26 8.42 9.04
N GLU A 69 -10.21 7.24 9.68
CA GLU A 69 -10.09 7.12 11.15
C GLU A 69 -8.78 7.73 11.66
N GLN A 70 -7.75 7.82 10.80
CA GLN A 70 -6.47 8.48 11.11
C GLN A 70 -6.43 9.96 10.66
N GLY A 71 -7.54 10.50 10.15
CA GLY A 71 -7.61 11.88 9.65
C GLY A 71 -6.76 12.14 8.42
N ARG A 72 -6.49 11.13 7.58
CA ARG A 72 -5.66 11.27 6.37
C ARG A 72 -6.36 10.77 5.12
N HIS A 73 -6.07 11.42 3.99
CA HIS A 73 -6.52 10.95 2.69
C HIS A 73 -5.86 9.60 2.33
N CYS A 74 -6.63 8.69 1.73
CA CYS A 74 -6.25 7.28 1.61
C CYS A 74 -4.99 6.97 0.79
N ILE A 75 -4.57 7.88 -0.09
CA ILE A 75 -3.33 7.74 -0.90
C ILE A 75 -2.13 8.47 -0.26
N LEU A 76 -2.33 9.14 0.88
CA LEU A 76 -1.29 9.89 1.59
C LEU A 76 -0.85 9.21 2.89
N ALA A 77 -1.09 7.90 2.99
CA ALA A 77 -0.73 7.11 4.16
C ALA A 77 0.74 7.18 4.54
N GLN A 78 0.97 7.05 5.84
CA GLN A 78 2.26 6.87 6.45
C GLN A 78 2.54 5.37 6.65
N PRO A 79 3.81 4.95 6.77
CA PRO A 79 4.14 3.55 7.06
C PRO A 79 3.46 3.03 8.34
N THR A 80 3.28 3.89 9.35
CA THR A 80 2.56 3.54 10.59
C THR A 80 1.08 3.21 10.34
N ASP A 81 0.45 3.86 9.37
CA ASP A 81 -0.96 3.57 9.03
C ASP A 81 -1.10 2.20 8.40
N VAL A 82 -0.13 1.84 7.55
CA VAL A 82 -0.07 0.51 6.94
C VAL A 82 0.18 -0.54 8.00
N GLU A 83 1.07 -0.29 8.95
CA GLU A 83 1.35 -1.24 10.03
C GLU A 83 0.09 -1.53 10.87
N VAL A 84 -0.61 -0.48 11.33
CA VAL A 84 -1.85 -0.64 12.09
C VAL A 84 -2.92 -1.36 11.26
N TRP A 85 -3.01 -1.05 9.96
CA TRP A 85 -3.96 -1.72 9.08
C TRP A 85 -3.63 -3.20 8.87
N SER A 86 -2.36 -3.53 8.64
CA SER A 86 -1.87 -4.90 8.52
C SER A 86 -2.22 -5.71 9.77
N GLY A 87 -2.01 -5.16 10.96
CA GLY A 87 -2.42 -5.80 12.23
C GLY A 87 -3.93 -6.07 12.29
N LYS A 88 -4.76 -5.08 11.91
CA LYS A 88 -6.23 -5.23 11.83
C LYS A 88 -6.67 -6.28 10.81
N LEU A 89 -5.95 -6.44 9.70
CA LEU A 89 -6.26 -7.46 8.70
C LEU A 89 -5.92 -8.85 9.23
N LEU A 90 -4.70 -9.05 9.75
CA LEU A 90 -4.23 -10.31 10.32
C LEU A 90 -5.12 -10.80 11.46
N SER A 91 -5.63 -9.90 12.31
CA SER A 91 -6.51 -10.27 13.42
C SER A 91 -7.93 -10.65 13.00
N ARG A 92 -8.35 -10.32 11.76
CA ARG A 92 -9.74 -10.43 11.32
C ARG A 92 -9.95 -11.42 10.18
N PHE A 93 -8.95 -11.62 9.35
CA PHE A 93 -9.08 -12.36 8.10
C PHE A 93 -8.07 -13.51 8.02
N SER A 94 -8.39 -14.50 7.18
CA SER A 94 -7.42 -15.53 6.81
C SER A 94 -6.19 -14.93 6.13
N ARG A 95 -5.08 -15.68 6.10
CA ARG A 95 -3.85 -15.27 5.39
C ARG A 95 -4.14 -14.85 3.95
N ASP A 96 -4.89 -15.66 3.19
CA ASP A 96 -5.25 -15.34 1.80
C ASP A 96 -6.05 -14.05 1.68
N ARG A 97 -7.09 -13.87 2.50
CA ARG A 97 -7.93 -12.68 2.41
C ARG A 97 -7.20 -11.43 2.90
N THR A 98 -6.32 -11.55 3.89
CA THR A 98 -5.40 -10.48 4.31
C THR A 98 -4.49 -10.06 3.18
N TYR A 99 -3.83 -11.02 2.52
CA TYR A 99 -2.99 -10.77 1.36
C TYR A 99 -3.75 -10.06 0.23
N GLN A 100 -4.96 -10.51 -0.11
CA GLN A 100 -5.77 -9.88 -1.18
C GLN A 100 -6.07 -8.41 -0.89
N HIS A 101 -6.48 -8.07 0.34
CA HIS A 101 -6.70 -6.67 0.72
C HIS A 101 -5.41 -5.86 0.56
N TRP A 102 -4.30 -6.39 1.08
CA TRP A 102 -3.02 -5.70 1.14
C TRP A 102 -2.41 -5.49 -0.25
N TYR A 103 -2.44 -6.51 -1.11
CA TYR A 103 -1.84 -6.52 -2.44
C TYR A 103 -2.42 -5.44 -3.36
N VAL A 104 -3.74 -5.29 -3.38
CA VAL A 104 -4.42 -4.31 -4.26
C VAL A 104 -4.05 -2.89 -3.86
N ILE A 105 -4.00 -2.60 -2.56
CA ILE A 105 -3.66 -1.26 -2.09
C ILE A 105 -2.16 -0.98 -2.24
N GLU A 106 -1.30 -1.96 -1.98
CA GLU A 106 0.14 -1.81 -2.25
C GLU A 106 0.41 -1.53 -3.75
N GLY A 107 -0.31 -2.22 -4.64
CA GLY A 107 -0.25 -2.00 -6.08
C GLY A 107 -0.66 -0.57 -6.49
N LEU A 108 -1.66 0.00 -5.84
CA LEU A 108 -2.02 1.42 -6.01
C LEU A 108 -0.84 2.34 -5.67
N TYR A 109 -0.15 2.10 -4.55
CA TYR A 109 1.01 2.90 -4.16
C TYR A 109 2.22 2.72 -5.07
N GLU A 110 2.40 1.52 -5.62
CA GLU A 110 3.42 1.29 -6.63
C GLU A 110 3.08 2.04 -7.92
N TRP A 111 1.80 2.04 -8.33
CA TRP A 111 1.31 2.83 -9.46
C TRP A 111 1.56 4.34 -9.28
N LEU A 112 1.24 4.86 -8.11
CA LEU A 112 1.43 6.27 -7.77
C LEU A 112 2.90 6.71 -7.90
N LYS A 113 3.87 5.83 -7.62
CA LYS A 113 5.29 6.17 -7.71
C LYS A 113 5.78 6.35 -9.14
N TRP A 114 5.27 5.58 -10.09
CA TRP A 114 5.76 5.62 -11.47
C TRP A 114 4.93 6.54 -12.35
N HIS A 115 3.68 6.80 -11.98
CA HIS A 115 2.77 7.59 -12.81
C HIS A 115 3.08 9.09 -12.73
N VAL A 116 3.33 9.71 -13.90
CA VAL A 116 3.84 11.09 -14.03
C VAL A 116 2.99 12.18 -13.35
N ASN A 117 1.71 11.90 -13.16
CA ASN A 117 0.76 12.84 -12.52
C ASN A 117 0.75 12.76 -10.99
N HIS A 118 1.63 11.99 -10.36
CA HIS A 118 1.66 11.80 -8.92
C HIS A 118 3.07 12.05 -8.35
N PRO A 119 3.19 12.85 -7.27
CA PRO A 119 4.47 13.21 -6.69
C PRO A 119 5.02 12.16 -5.71
N HIS A 120 4.50 10.93 -5.72
CA HIS A 120 4.92 9.89 -4.79
C HIS A 120 6.36 9.46 -5.07
N THR A 121 7.20 9.54 -4.04
CA THR A 121 8.62 9.16 -4.14
C THR A 121 8.96 7.90 -3.33
N TYR A 122 8.00 7.38 -2.57
CA TYR A 122 8.14 6.17 -1.76
C TYR A 122 6.81 5.42 -1.66
N ASN A 123 6.89 4.13 -1.30
CA ASN A 123 5.73 3.28 -1.05
C ASN A 123 5.65 3.03 0.47
N PRO A 124 4.62 3.54 1.18
CA PRO A 124 4.50 3.36 2.62
C PRO A 124 4.33 1.89 3.01
N PHE A 125 3.82 1.04 2.12
CA PHE A 125 3.68 -0.40 2.34
C PHE A 125 5.03 -1.10 2.40
N HIS A 126 5.93 -0.79 1.47
CA HIS A 126 7.29 -1.33 1.48
C HIS A 126 8.07 -0.85 2.71
N MET A 127 7.90 0.41 3.11
CA MET A 127 8.53 0.95 4.31
C MET A 127 8.03 0.24 5.57
N ALA A 128 6.72 0.06 5.73
CA ALA A 128 6.15 -0.65 6.88
C ALA A 128 6.63 -2.12 6.94
N ALA A 129 6.63 -2.80 5.80
CA ALA A 129 7.10 -4.17 5.68
C ALA A 129 8.62 -4.33 5.89
N SER A 130 9.40 -3.25 5.83
CA SER A 130 10.84 -3.31 6.05
C SER A 130 11.24 -3.46 7.51
N VAL A 131 10.31 -3.21 8.43
CA VAL A 131 10.52 -3.40 9.88
C VAL A 131 10.32 -4.87 10.21
N ALA A 132 11.41 -5.58 10.49
CA ALA A 132 11.34 -7.01 10.81
C ALA A 132 10.42 -7.28 12.03
N GLY A 133 9.61 -8.33 11.94
CA GLY A 133 8.65 -8.71 13.00
C GLY A 133 7.40 -7.84 13.08
N SER A 134 7.22 -6.84 12.22
CA SER A 134 5.99 -6.05 12.14
C SER A 134 4.84 -6.82 11.50
N SER A 135 3.61 -6.37 11.70
CA SER A 135 2.42 -6.92 11.06
C SER A 135 2.51 -6.81 9.53
N ALA A 136 2.98 -5.66 9.04
CA ALA A 136 3.20 -5.46 7.61
C ALA A 136 4.30 -6.40 7.06
N HIS A 137 5.32 -6.70 7.85
CA HIS A 137 6.36 -7.67 7.48
C HIS A 137 5.81 -9.09 7.35
N GLU A 138 4.89 -9.49 8.23
CA GLU A 138 4.24 -10.80 8.13
C GLU A 138 3.41 -10.94 6.85
N VAL A 139 2.62 -9.92 6.50
CA VAL A 139 1.86 -9.92 5.23
C VAL A 139 2.80 -9.92 4.02
N TRP A 140 3.97 -9.28 4.11
CA TRP A 140 4.99 -9.33 3.07
C TRP A 140 5.57 -10.74 2.88
N ILE A 141 5.86 -11.45 3.97
CA ILE A 141 6.34 -12.84 3.89
C ILE A 141 5.30 -13.71 3.18
N GLN A 142 4.02 -13.56 3.52
CA GLN A 142 2.91 -14.26 2.85
C GLN A 142 2.88 -13.99 1.33
N LYS A 143 3.13 -12.74 0.91
CA LYS A 143 3.26 -12.36 -0.50
C LYS A 143 4.44 -13.05 -1.19
N GLN A 144 5.60 -13.13 -0.53
CA GLN A 144 6.78 -13.79 -1.10
C GLN A 144 6.58 -15.30 -1.25
N GLU A 145 5.98 -15.94 -0.24
CA GLU A 145 5.64 -17.37 -0.28
C GLU A 145 4.76 -17.70 -1.49
N ARG A 146 3.75 -16.86 -1.77
CA ARG A 146 2.86 -17.03 -2.92
C ARG A 146 3.51 -16.84 -4.28
N ASN A 147 4.46 -15.90 -4.40
CA ASN A 147 5.11 -15.63 -5.68
C ASN A 147 6.13 -16.71 -6.06
N ASN A 148 6.57 -17.52 -5.09
CA ASN A 148 7.54 -18.60 -5.28
C ASN A 148 6.88 -20.00 -5.32
N ALA A 149 5.53 -20.06 -5.24
CA ALA A 149 4.74 -21.28 -5.28
C ALA A 149 4.10 -21.46 -6.67
#